data_AF-A0A6A4MMI9-F1
#
_entry.id   AF-A0A6A4MMI9-F1
#
_cell.length_a   1.000
_cell.length_b   1.000
_cell.length_c   1.000
_cell.angle_alpha   90.00
_cell.angle_beta   90.00
_cell.angle_gamma   90.00
#
_symmetry.space_group_name_H-M   'P 1'
#
loop_
_entity.id
_entity.type
_entity.pdbx_description
1 polymer ?
#
loop_
_entity_poly.entity_id
_entity_poly.type
_entity_poly.pdbx_seq_one_letter_code
_entity_poly.pdbx_strand_id
1 'polypeptide(L)'
;MRGTGIFTVVLCLVIFPRFLSGNSDPRLAPALYVLGDSLLDSGNNNFLPTLARADFQPYGVNFPGGATGRFTNGRTVADFIGLGDVGDPCCTTWANGTSGCIPELQPCTPTDNHYFWDAFHLTEAVYSVIAARCINDTSVCMPTTIKALVQI
;
A
#
# COMPACT_ATOMS: atom_id res chain seq x y z
N MET A 1 -10.29 52.20 -39.32
CA MET A 1 -10.85 50.86 -39.03
C MET A 1 -9.74 49.83 -39.19
N ARG A 2 -9.05 49.44 -38.11
CA ARG A 2 -8.07 48.32 -38.00
C ARG A 2 -7.35 48.50 -36.67
N GLY A 3 -7.55 47.60 -35.70
CA GLY A 3 -6.76 47.64 -34.46
C GLY A 3 -7.27 46.79 -33.30
N THR A 4 -8.56 46.46 -33.23
CA THR A 4 -9.16 45.77 -32.08
C THR A 4 -9.13 44.24 -32.15
N GLY A 5 -8.78 43.64 -33.29
CA GLY A 5 -8.74 42.17 -33.43
C GLY A 5 -7.46 41.52 -32.92
N ILE A 6 -6.31 42.17 -33.11
CA ILE A 6 -5.00 41.58 -32.81
C ILE A 6 -4.75 41.54 -31.29
N PHE A 7 -5.13 42.60 -30.58
CA PHE A 7 -4.97 42.69 -29.13
C PHE A 7 -5.77 41.61 -28.37
N THR A 8 -6.97 41.31 -28.85
CA THR A 8 -7.87 40.34 -28.23
C THR A 8 -7.39 38.90 -28.42
N VAL A 9 -6.80 38.56 -29.58
CA VAL A 9 -6.25 37.22 -29.84
C VAL A 9 -4.97 36.97 -29.04
N VAL A 10 -4.10 37.98 -28.92
CA VAL A 10 -2.88 37.88 -28.11
C VAL A 10 -3.25 37.67 -26.64
N LEU A 11 -4.24 38.41 -26.12
CA LEU A 11 -4.71 38.28 -24.74
C LEU A 11 -5.23 36.85 -24.43
N CYS A 12 -5.95 36.21 -25.36
CA CYS A 12 -6.41 34.83 -25.18
C CYS A 12 -5.27 33.79 -25.16
N LEU A 13 -4.15 34.02 -25.84
CA LEU A 13 -3.00 33.10 -25.84
C LEU A 13 -2.13 33.23 -24.57
N VAL A 14 -2.10 34.41 -23.93
CA VAL A 14 -1.44 34.60 -22.62
C VAL A 14 -2.33 34.20 -21.43
N ILE A 15 -3.64 34.09 -21.63
CA ILE A 15 -4.62 33.60 -20.63
C ILE A 15 -5.04 32.15 -20.93
N PHE A 16 -4.29 31.43 -21.77
CA PHE A 16 -4.22 29.98 -21.56
C PHE A 16 -3.57 29.79 -20.19
N PRO A 17 -4.27 29.24 -19.16
CA PRO A 17 -3.49 28.39 -18.29
C PRO A 17 -2.96 27.34 -19.26
N ARG A 18 -1.63 27.26 -19.37
CA ARG A 18 -1.00 26.02 -19.78
C ARG A 18 -1.72 24.98 -18.93
N PHE A 19 -2.57 24.15 -19.55
CA PHE A 19 -2.94 22.88 -18.97
C PHE A 19 -1.61 22.13 -18.90
N LEU A 20 -0.87 22.41 -17.82
CA LEU A 20 0.26 21.63 -17.40
C LEU A 20 -0.32 20.24 -17.35
N SER A 21 0.21 19.37 -18.22
CA SER A 21 0.12 17.94 -18.06
C SER A 21 0.37 17.69 -16.58
N GLY A 22 -0.71 17.47 -15.83
CA GLY A 22 -0.63 16.96 -14.50
C GLY A 22 -0.08 15.58 -14.70
N ASN A 23 1.25 15.43 -14.66
CA ASN A 23 1.78 14.22 -14.09
C ASN A 23 1.12 14.16 -12.73
N SER A 24 0.09 13.33 -12.63
CA SER A 24 -0.29 12.71 -11.37
C SER A 24 0.93 11.90 -10.95
N ASP A 25 1.95 12.60 -10.45
CA ASP A 25 2.94 12.03 -9.57
C ASP A 25 2.10 11.31 -8.51
N PRO A 26 2.16 9.97 -8.44
CA PRO A 26 1.36 9.23 -7.48
C PRO A 26 1.82 9.76 -6.13
N ARG A 27 1.02 10.65 -5.54
CA ARG A 27 1.36 11.27 -4.26
C ARG A 27 1.27 10.14 -3.26
N LEU A 28 2.39 9.44 -3.06
CA LEU A 28 2.62 8.66 -1.87
C LEU A 28 2.34 9.61 -0.72
N ALA A 29 1.31 9.28 0.06
CA ALA A 29 0.89 10.11 1.17
C ALA A 29 2.13 10.48 2.01
N PRO A 30 2.26 11.74 2.47
CA PRO A 30 3.47 12.22 3.15
C PRO A 30 3.79 11.45 4.44
N ALA A 31 2.84 10.68 4.96
CA ALA A 31 3.04 9.69 6.02
C ALA A 31 2.06 8.52 5.85
N LEU A 32 2.51 7.32 6.20
CA LEU A 32 1.73 6.08 6.22
C LEU A 32 1.44 5.71 7.68
N TYR A 33 0.17 5.73 8.10
CA TYR A 33 -0.24 5.26 9.41
C TYR A 33 -0.79 3.84 9.28
N VAL A 34 -0.15 2.88 9.96
CA VAL A 34 -0.53 1.48 9.92
C VAL A 34 -1.11 1.10 11.28
N LEU A 35 -2.40 0.76 11.30
CA LEU A 35 -3.10 0.23 12.47
C LEU A 35 -3.38 -1.25 12.24
N GLY A 36 -3.24 -2.08 13.26
CA GLY A 36 -3.48 -3.51 13.12
C GLY A 36 -3.02 -4.32 14.31
N ASP A 37 -2.83 -5.62 14.08
CA ASP A 37 -2.38 -6.59 15.04
C ASP A 37 -0.91 -6.99 14.80
N SER A 38 -0.52 -8.18 15.27
CA SER A 38 0.82 -8.73 15.13
C SER A 38 1.31 -8.82 13.67
N LEU A 39 0.42 -8.88 12.68
CA LEU A 39 0.79 -8.92 11.26
C LEU A 39 1.39 -7.61 10.77
N LEU A 40 1.04 -6.49 11.42
CA LEU A 40 1.46 -5.14 11.05
C LEU A 40 2.37 -4.50 12.11
N ASP A 41 2.48 -5.12 13.28
CA ASP A 41 3.31 -4.62 14.38
C ASP A 41 4.79 -4.62 14.02
N SER A 42 5.35 -3.42 13.95
CA SER A 42 6.77 -3.16 13.67
C SER A 42 7.68 -3.28 14.89
N GLY A 43 7.16 -3.79 16.01
CA GLY A 43 7.88 -3.95 17.27
C GLY A 43 7.40 -3.05 18.40
N ASN A 44 6.24 -2.41 18.25
CA ASN A 44 5.63 -1.57 19.28
C ASN A 44 5.32 -2.37 20.55
N ASN A 45 5.00 -3.66 20.43
CA ASN A 45 4.75 -4.53 21.59
C ASN A 45 5.90 -4.58 22.62
N ASN A 46 7.15 -4.34 22.21
CA ASN A 46 8.29 -4.31 23.13
C ASN A 46 8.20 -3.19 24.17
N PHE A 47 7.45 -2.14 23.85
CA PHE A 47 7.26 -0.96 24.71
C PHE A 47 5.95 -1.00 25.51
N LEU A 48 5.19 -2.09 25.39
CA LEU A 48 3.90 -2.26 26.06
C LEU A 48 3.97 -3.37 27.14
N PRO A 49 3.21 -3.25 28.24
CA PRO A 49 3.11 -4.29 29.26
C PRO A 49 2.20 -5.43 28.78
N THR A 50 2.65 -6.19 27.77
CA THR A 50 1.91 -7.30 27.16
C THR A 50 2.72 -8.59 27.15
N LEU A 51 2.01 -9.73 27.14
CA LEU A 51 2.61 -11.05 26.90
C LEU A 51 2.84 -11.32 25.41
N ALA A 52 2.18 -10.58 24.53
CA ALA A 52 2.35 -10.68 23.09
C ALA A 52 3.64 -9.95 22.68
N ARG A 53 4.79 -10.56 22.95
CA ARG A 53 6.11 -10.04 22.61
C ARG A 53 6.80 -10.93 21.58
N ALA A 54 7.56 -10.35 20.67
CA ALA A 54 8.38 -11.07 19.68
C ALA A 54 9.83 -10.55 19.66
N ASP A 55 10.36 -10.24 20.85
CA ASP A 55 11.74 -9.81 21.11
C ASP A 55 12.72 -10.97 21.37
N PHE A 56 12.37 -12.18 20.93
CA PHE A 56 13.18 -13.39 21.12
C PHE A 56 13.30 -14.20 19.82
N GLN A 57 14.31 -15.07 19.75
CA GLN A 57 14.52 -15.96 18.60
C GLN A 57 13.39 -17.00 18.48
N PRO A 58 12.94 -17.36 17.25
CA PRO A 58 13.58 -17.09 15.96
C PRO A 58 13.11 -15.80 15.26
N TYR A 59 12.35 -14.94 15.93
CA TYR A 59 11.87 -13.70 15.33
C TYR A 59 13.02 -12.76 14.99
N GLY A 60 12.88 -12.03 13.87
CA GLY A 60 13.90 -11.12 13.35
C GLY A 60 15.25 -11.74 12.96
N VAL A 61 15.36 -13.07 12.79
CA VAL A 61 16.62 -13.73 12.39
C VAL A 61 17.21 -13.21 11.07
N ASN A 62 16.38 -12.64 10.18
CA ASN A 62 16.83 -12.02 8.93
C ASN A 62 17.30 -10.57 9.10
N PHE A 63 17.10 -9.95 10.27
CA PHE A 63 17.67 -8.64 10.57
C PHE A 63 19.08 -8.78 11.15
N PRO A 64 20.04 -7.93 10.74
CA PRO A 64 21.38 -7.93 11.34
C PRO A 64 21.37 -7.71 12.86
N GLY A 65 20.35 -7.02 13.38
CA GLY A 65 20.15 -6.77 14.82
C GLY A 65 19.34 -7.81 15.58
N GLY A 66 18.86 -8.87 14.92
CA GLY A 66 18.02 -9.90 15.54
C GLY A 66 16.57 -9.48 15.75
N ALA A 67 15.93 -10.06 16.78
CA ALA A 67 14.51 -9.87 17.07
C ALA A 67 14.16 -8.40 17.34
N THR A 68 13.21 -7.85 16.58
CA THR A 68 12.80 -6.44 16.71
C THR A 68 11.44 -6.27 17.38
N GLY A 69 10.79 -7.35 17.83
CA GLY A 69 9.38 -7.32 18.22
C GLY A 69 8.41 -7.54 17.05
N ARG A 70 8.88 -7.69 15.80
CA ARG A 70 8.01 -8.09 14.69
C ARG A 70 7.70 -9.59 14.81
N PHE A 71 6.44 -9.98 14.66
CA PHE A 71 6.02 -11.39 14.70
C PHE A 71 6.34 -12.16 13.41
N THR A 72 7.55 -11.95 12.88
CA THR A 72 8.08 -12.61 11.69
C THR A 72 9.61 -12.72 11.79
N ASN A 73 10.23 -13.44 10.87
CA ASN A 73 11.69 -13.57 10.79
C ASN A 73 12.38 -12.29 10.26
N GLY A 74 11.62 -11.31 9.76
CA GLY A 74 12.17 -10.08 9.18
C GLY A 74 11.13 -8.94 9.05
N ARG A 75 10.99 -8.40 7.85
CA ARG A 75 10.05 -7.30 7.53
C ARG A 75 8.59 -7.77 7.54
N THR A 76 7.67 -6.89 7.96
CA THR A 76 6.23 -7.10 7.82
C THR A 76 5.76 -6.62 6.44
N VAL A 77 4.52 -6.91 6.10
CA VAL A 77 3.91 -6.48 4.84
C VAL A 77 3.83 -4.94 4.72
N ALA A 78 3.70 -4.24 5.85
CA ALA A 78 3.77 -2.77 5.90
C ALA A 78 5.14 -2.23 5.46
N ASP A 79 6.23 -2.92 5.80
CA ASP A 79 7.59 -2.52 5.41
C ASP A 79 7.82 -2.64 3.89
N PHE A 80 6.97 -3.35 3.16
CA PHE A 80 7.13 -3.61 1.72
C PHE A 80 6.32 -2.70 0.80
N ILE A 81 5.24 -2.08 1.29
CA ILE A 81 4.12 -1.76 0.41
C ILE A 81 3.93 -0.29 0.06
N GLY A 82 4.12 0.67 0.97
CA GLY A 82 4.03 2.09 0.63
C GLY A 82 2.91 2.45 -0.38
N LEU A 83 1.68 1.93 -0.20
CA LEU A 83 0.55 2.22 -1.10
C LEU A 83 -0.22 3.47 -0.65
N GLY A 84 -0.99 4.05 -1.57
CA GLY A 84 -1.64 5.36 -1.42
C GLY A 84 -2.77 5.41 -0.38
N ASP A 85 -3.56 4.34 -0.25
CA ASP A 85 -4.58 4.22 0.79
C ASP A 85 -4.53 2.84 1.49
N VAL A 86 -4.22 2.87 2.78
CA VAL A 86 -4.19 1.70 3.66
C VAL A 86 -5.16 1.82 4.84
N GLY A 87 -5.80 2.98 4.98
CA GLY A 87 -6.67 3.29 6.11
C GLY A 87 -8.09 2.82 5.87
N ASP A 88 -8.55 2.91 4.61
CA ASP A 88 -9.91 2.59 4.24
C ASP A 88 -10.00 1.39 3.28
N PRO A 89 -10.88 0.41 3.53
CA PRO A 89 -11.15 -0.67 2.59
C PRO A 89 -11.75 -0.11 1.30
N CYS A 90 -11.43 -0.73 0.16
CA CYS A 90 -12.01 -0.30 -1.11
C CYS A 90 -13.53 -0.50 -1.17
N CYS A 91 -14.07 -1.55 -0.54
CA CYS A 91 -15.52 -1.72 -0.45
C CYS A 91 -16.09 -1.10 0.82
N THR A 92 -17.37 -0.71 0.76
CA THR A 92 -18.09 -0.34 1.99
C THR A 92 -18.35 -1.59 2.83
N THR A 93 -17.98 -1.56 4.11
CA THR A 93 -18.06 -2.72 5.01
C THR A 93 -19.09 -2.55 6.13
N TRP A 94 -19.51 -3.67 6.72
CA TRP A 94 -20.30 -3.65 7.95
C TRP A 94 -19.46 -3.23 9.16
N ALA A 95 -20.14 -2.88 10.26
CA ALA A 95 -19.49 -2.54 11.54
C ALA A 95 -18.40 -1.45 11.40
N ASN A 96 -18.65 -0.45 10.56
CA ASN A 96 -17.79 0.74 10.41
C ASN A 96 -16.32 0.40 10.10
N GLY A 97 -16.06 -0.37 9.04
CA GLY A 97 -14.69 -0.68 8.64
C GLY A 97 -14.15 -2.02 9.14
N THR A 98 -14.87 -2.74 10.01
CA THR A 98 -14.33 -3.89 10.75
C THR A 98 -14.89 -5.25 10.33
N SER A 99 -15.63 -5.31 9.22
CA SER A 99 -16.24 -6.54 8.72
C SER A 99 -16.11 -6.67 7.20
N GLY A 100 -16.76 -7.67 6.62
CA GLY A 100 -16.82 -7.87 5.17
C GLY A 100 -17.65 -6.79 4.44
N CYS A 101 -17.55 -6.78 3.11
CA CYS A 101 -18.30 -5.86 2.25
C CYS A 101 -19.82 -5.98 2.43
N ILE A 102 -20.52 -4.86 2.30
CA ILE A 102 -21.98 -4.82 2.13
C ILE A 102 -22.29 -5.21 0.68
N PRO A 103 -23.15 -6.23 0.44
CA PRO A 103 -23.53 -6.61 -0.92
C PRO A 103 -24.11 -5.43 -1.71
N GLU A 104 -23.82 -5.40 -3.03
CA GLU A 104 -24.38 -4.46 -4.01
C GLU A 104 -23.97 -2.99 -3.85
N LEU A 105 -23.16 -2.63 -2.84
CA LEU A 105 -22.59 -1.30 -2.75
C LEU A 105 -21.41 -1.12 -3.69
N GLN A 106 -21.34 0.07 -4.29
CA GLN A 106 -20.28 0.42 -5.23
C GLN A 106 -18.93 0.50 -4.49
N PRO A 107 -17.88 -0.19 -4.99
CA PRO A 107 -16.54 -0.08 -4.43
C PRO A 107 -15.86 1.23 -4.82
N CYS A 108 -14.72 1.50 -4.18
CA CYS A 108 -13.86 2.63 -4.44
C CYS A 108 -13.44 2.70 -5.93
N THR A 109 -13.07 3.89 -6.40
CA THR A 109 -12.51 4.09 -7.73
C THR A 109 -11.30 5.02 -7.63
N PRO A 110 -10.11 4.60 -8.06
CA PRO A 110 -9.79 3.33 -8.72
C PRO A 110 -9.57 2.17 -7.71
N THR A 111 -9.91 0.93 -8.11
CA THR A 111 -9.93 -0.25 -7.22
C THR A 111 -8.54 -0.82 -6.88
N ASP A 112 -7.50 -0.35 -7.56
CA ASP A 112 -6.12 -0.83 -7.46
C ASP A 112 -5.23 0.06 -6.58
N ASN A 113 -5.76 1.17 -6.04
CA ASN A 113 -5.00 2.11 -5.23
C ASN A 113 -5.15 1.88 -3.72
N HIS A 114 -5.93 0.88 -3.31
CA HIS A 114 -6.17 0.54 -1.91
C HIS A 114 -5.46 -0.75 -1.54
N TYR A 115 -5.00 -0.85 -0.30
CA TYR A 115 -4.37 -2.07 0.23
C TYR A 115 -5.39 -3.14 0.61
N PHE A 116 -6.46 -2.74 1.29
CA PHE A 116 -7.53 -3.61 1.75
C PHE A 116 -8.74 -3.55 0.82
N TRP A 117 -9.31 -4.71 0.48
CA TRP A 117 -10.60 -4.80 -0.20
C TRP A 117 -11.74 -4.64 0.80
N ASP A 118 -11.65 -5.38 1.92
CA ASP A 118 -12.52 -5.27 3.11
C ASP A 118 -11.64 -5.29 4.39
N ALA A 119 -12.24 -5.43 5.58
CA ALA A 119 -11.49 -5.41 6.84
C ALA A 119 -10.44 -6.53 7.02
N PHE A 120 -10.46 -7.55 6.15
CA PHE A 120 -9.65 -8.77 6.32
C PHE A 120 -8.81 -9.09 5.08
N HIS A 121 -9.31 -8.79 3.88
CA HIS A 121 -8.76 -9.24 2.62
C HIS A 121 -8.05 -8.13 1.87
N LEU A 122 -6.97 -8.50 1.16
CA LEU A 122 -6.18 -7.59 0.34
C LEU A 122 -6.83 -7.37 -1.03
N THR A 123 -6.56 -6.23 -1.65
CA THR A 123 -6.96 -6.01 -3.05
C THR A 123 -6.16 -6.90 -4.01
N GLU A 124 -6.70 -7.10 -5.22
CA GLU A 124 -5.99 -7.81 -6.29
C GLU A 124 -4.62 -7.19 -6.57
N ALA A 125 -4.53 -5.86 -6.54
CA ALA A 125 -3.28 -5.13 -6.75
C ALA A 125 -2.19 -5.60 -5.78
N VAL A 126 -2.52 -5.73 -4.50
CA VAL A 126 -1.59 -6.22 -3.49
C VAL A 126 -1.25 -7.70 -3.70
N TYR A 127 -2.25 -8.55 -3.98
CA TYR A 127 -2.00 -9.96 -4.29
C TYR A 127 -1.08 -10.13 -5.50
N SER A 128 -1.22 -9.29 -6.53
CA SER A 128 -0.40 -9.34 -7.73
C SER A 128 1.08 -9.03 -7.43
N VAL A 129 1.36 -8.07 -6.56
CA VAL A 129 2.72 -7.74 -6.12
C VAL A 129 3.32 -8.89 -5.31
N ILE A 130 2.54 -9.46 -4.37
CA ILE A 130 2.97 -10.61 -3.56
C ILE A 130 3.28 -11.80 -4.46
N ALA A 131 2.38 -12.13 -5.40
CA ALA A 131 2.55 -13.25 -6.32
C ALA A 131 3.74 -13.04 -7.27
N ALA A 132 3.89 -11.85 -7.85
CA ALA A 132 5.01 -11.54 -8.75
C ALA A 132 6.36 -11.63 -8.04
N ARG A 133 6.44 -11.17 -6.78
CA ARG A 133 7.63 -11.35 -5.95
C ARG A 133 7.84 -12.81 -5.59
N CYS A 134 6.80 -13.53 -5.19
CA CYS A 134 6.89 -14.95 -4.88
C CYS A 134 7.44 -15.81 -6.04
N ILE A 135 7.08 -15.44 -7.28
CA ILE A 135 7.57 -16.12 -8.50
C ILE A 135 9.01 -15.77 -8.81
N ASN A 136 9.44 -14.52 -8.62
CA ASN A 136 10.69 -14.00 -9.16
C ASN A 136 11.77 -13.65 -8.12
N ASP A 137 11.40 -13.54 -6.85
CA ASP A 137 12.23 -13.03 -5.75
C ASP A 137 12.09 -13.94 -4.51
N THR A 138 13.22 -14.25 -3.89
CA THR A 138 13.28 -15.03 -2.66
C THR A 138 12.92 -14.21 -1.42
N SER A 139 12.71 -12.90 -1.52
CA SER A 139 12.37 -12.08 -0.34
C SER A 139 10.98 -12.34 0.25
N VAL A 140 10.05 -12.87 -0.55
CA VAL A 140 8.65 -13.12 -0.17
C VAL A 140 8.34 -14.61 -0.04
N CYS A 141 8.76 -15.42 -1.01
CA CYS A 141 8.59 -16.87 -0.98
C CYS A 141 9.93 -17.57 -0.79
N MET A 142 10.11 -18.09 0.41
CA MET A 142 11.31 -18.77 0.88
C MET A 142 11.04 -20.27 1.10
N PRO A 143 12.07 -21.14 0.94
CA PRO A 143 13.46 -20.81 0.63
C PRO A 143 13.77 -20.65 -0.87
N THR A 144 12.81 -20.99 -1.74
CA THR A 144 12.98 -20.96 -3.20
C THR A 144 11.77 -20.28 -3.85
N THR A 145 11.99 -19.62 -4.97
CA THR A 145 10.90 -18.98 -5.73
C THR A 145 10.02 -20.05 -6.38
N ILE A 146 8.77 -19.71 -6.73
CA ILE A 146 7.89 -20.62 -7.47
C ILE A 146 8.54 -21.02 -8.81
N LYS A 147 9.17 -20.06 -9.49
CA LYS A 147 9.89 -20.29 -10.74
C LYS A 147 10.97 -21.37 -10.59
N ALA A 148 11.79 -21.24 -9.55
CA ALA A 148 12.84 -22.22 -9.25
C ALA A 148 12.27 -23.57 -8.79
N LEU A 149 11.15 -23.57 -8.06
CA LEU A 149 10.47 -24.80 -7.62
C LEU A 149 9.92 -25.62 -8.79
N VAL A 150 9.30 -24.95 -9.77
CA VAL A 150 8.66 -25.61 -10.92
C VAL A 150 9.59 -25.76 -12.14
N GLN A 151 10.88 -25.44 -11.97
CA GLN A 151 11.94 -25.63 -12.98
C GLN A 151 11.70 -24.87 -14.31
N ILE A 152 11.13 -23.65 -14.25
CA ILE A 152 10.89 -22.78 -15.41
C ILE A 152 11.66 -21.45 -15.32
#